data_AF-A0A850DNA3-F1
#
_entry.id   AF-A0A850DNA3-F1
#
_cell.length_a   1.000
_cell.length_b   1.000
_cell.length_c   1.000
_cell.angle_alpha   90.00
_cell.angle_beta   90.00
_cell.angle_gamma   90.00
#
_symmetry.space_group_name_H-M   'P 1'
#
loop_
_entity.id
_entity.type
_entity.pdbx_description
1 polymer ?
#
loop_
_entity_poly.entity_id
_entity_poly.type
_entity_poly.pdbx_seq_one_letter_code
_entity_poly.pdbx_strand_id
1 'polypeptide(L)'
;MNSPRVATQPFNGTPYPAIPSRRHPHNLDDVNLLRRRRADDTASDAGNDTTDSVPDLVVDGDGTVRSGRADTPGKGKPTPKRRDAQGRRRGPVAPAPLTAKEARARRKAQRGTRADRKQAATDRRQSAAERRRLMMAGDERYLLPKDKGPVKAYVRDIVDARRNFAGLFMPLALGMVGMMFVGVPAMQYLITLAMLIMMLFMVIEGLLLGRMVNKRVRERFPDHTDRPLSLGFYAFMRASQMRNMRAPKPRVKPGQAI
;
A
#
# COMPACT_ATOMS: atom_id res chain seq x y z
N MET A 1 -54.72 75.47 -45.55
CA MET A 1 -53.74 75.59 -44.46
C MET A 1 -52.64 74.54 -44.67
N ASN A 2 -51.59 74.87 -45.42
CA ASN A 2 -50.34 75.50 -44.98
C ASN A 2 -49.39 74.52 -44.27
N SER A 3 -48.47 73.91 -45.01
CA SER A 3 -47.03 73.85 -44.69
C SER A 3 -46.23 73.11 -45.78
N PRO A 4 -44.96 73.48 -46.01
CA PRO A 4 -44.29 73.31 -47.31
C PRO A 4 -43.23 72.19 -47.35
N ARG A 5 -42.90 71.78 -48.58
CA ARG A 5 -41.77 70.90 -48.94
C ARG A 5 -40.44 71.42 -48.40
N VAL A 6 -39.62 70.55 -47.80
CA VAL A 6 -38.16 70.76 -47.70
C VAL A 6 -37.40 69.49 -48.04
N ALA A 7 -36.45 69.69 -48.94
CA ALA A 7 -35.44 68.83 -49.50
C ALA A 7 -34.65 67.96 -48.50
N THR A 8 -34.44 66.72 -48.89
CA THR A 8 -33.31 65.87 -48.46
C THR A 8 -32.02 66.40 -49.06
N GLN A 9 -31.08 66.87 -48.22
CA GLN A 9 -29.68 67.06 -48.60
C GLN A 9 -28.82 65.91 -48.06
N PRO A 10 -27.85 65.37 -48.83
CA PRO A 10 -26.89 64.40 -48.34
C PRO A 10 -25.74 65.09 -47.59
N PHE A 11 -25.50 64.69 -46.33
CA PHE A 11 -24.41 65.22 -45.53
C PHE A 11 -23.10 64.49 -45.90
N ASN A 12 -22.23 65.21 -46.60
CA ASN A 12 -20.87 64.82 -46.93
C ASN A 12 -19.91 65.65 -46.07
N GLY A 13 -18.99 65.01 -45.34
CA GLY A 13 -17.78 65.67 -44.80
C GLY A 13 -17.56 65.54 -43.30
N THR A 14 -16.60 64.70 -42.89
CA THR A 14 -15.21 65.13 -42.58
C THR A 14 -14.41 63.93 -42.04
N PRO A 15 -13.10 63.82 -42.37
CA PRO A 15 -12.26 62.73 -41.93
C PRO A 15 -11.76 62.97 -40.50
N TYR A 16 -12.07 62.07 -39.56
CA TYR A 16 -11.46 62.09 -38.23
C TYR A 16 -10.00 61.61 -38.29
N PRO A 17 -9.07 62.24 -37.55
CA PRO A 17 -7.66 61.91 -37.56
C PRO A 17 -7.37 60.56 -36.89
N ALA A 18 -6.37 59.85 -37.42
CA ALA A 18 -5.89 58.57 -36.92
C ALA A 18 -5.29 58.70 -35.50
N ILE A 19 -5.79 57.89 -34.56
CA ILE A 19 -5.21 57.75 -33.21
C ILE A 19 -4.25 56.54 -33.22
N PRO A 20 -2.96 56.72 -32.88
CA PRO A 20 -2.00 55.63 -32.86
C PRO A 20 -2.12 54.71 -31.63
N SER A 21 -1.70 53.47 -31.87
CA SER A 21 -1.78 52.27 -31.04
C SER A 21 -1.21 52.36 -29.62
N ARG A 22 -1.92 51.75 -28.65
CA ARG A 22 -1.31 51.10 -27.49
C ARG A 22 -1.87 49.69 -27.31
N ARG A 23 -0.98 48.70 -27.43
CA ARG A 23 -1.20 47.32 -26.99
C ARG A 23 -1.14 47.30 -25.46
N HIS A 24 -2.16 46.76 -24.81
CA HIS A 24 -2.03 46.19 -23.47
C HIS A 24 -2.76 44.84 -23.43
N PRO A 25 -2.05 43.71 -23.33
CA PRO A 25 -2.66 42.48 -22.88
C PRO A 25 -2.88 42.58 -21.37
N HIS A 26 -4.14 42.61 -20.93
CA HIS A 26 -4.46 42.39 -19.53
C HIS A 26 -4.23 40.91 -19.23
N ASN A 27 -3.17 40.67 -18.47
CA ASN A 27 -2.86 39.40 -17.83
C ASN A 27 -3.87 39.23 -16.68
N LEU A 28 -4.79 38.27 -16.80
CA LEU A 28 -5.66 37.82 -15.70
C LEU A 28 -4.92 36.76 -14.88
N ASP A 29 -3.73 37.13 -14.40
CA ASP A 29 -3.11 36.49 -13.25
C ASP A 29 -3.60 37.25 -12.02
N ASP A 30 -4.82 36.94 -11.56
CA ASP A 30 -5.25 37.16 -10.16
C ASP A 30 -6.68 36.65 -9.98
N VAL A 31 -6.81 35.32 -9.81
CA VAL A 31 -7.93 34.76 -9.06
C VAL A 31 -7.37 33.81 -8.01
N ASN A 32 -7.16 34.40 -6.84
CA ASN A 32 -6.72 33.75 -5.61
C ASN A 32 -7.81 32.77 -5.13
N LEU A 33 -7.81 31.54 -5.63
CA LEU A 33 -8.63 30.45 -5.09
C LEU A 33 -7.87 29.77 -3.95
N LEU A 34 -8.14 30.28 -2.75
CA LEU A 34 -8.00 29.64 -1.43
C LEU A 34 -7.22 28.31 -1.40
N ARG A 35 -5.89 28.43 -1.34
CA ARG A 35 -5.03 27.38 -0.78
C ARG A 35 -5.23 27.35 0.73
N ARG A 36 -6.14 26.51 1.22
CA ARG A 36 -6.25 26.23 2.66
C ARG A 36 -5.01 25.44 3.11
N ARG A 37 -4.06 26.12 3.74
CA ARG A 37 -2.92 25.52 4.45
C ARG A 37 -3.01 25.86 5.95
N ARG A 38 -3.15 24.82 6.77
CA ARG A 38 -2.61 24.63 8.13
C ARG A 38 -2.45 23.11 8.26
N ALA A 39 -1.23 22.57 8.36
CA ALA A 39 -0.39 22.49 9.58
C ALA A 39 -1.17 21.67 10.63
N ASP A 40 -0.78 20.43 10.98
CA ASP A 40 0.57 19.95 11.25
C ASP A 40 0.80 18.53 10.71
N ASP A 41 1.98 18.28 10.15
CA ASP A 41 2.70 17.02 10.32
C ASP A 41 4.16 17.29 9.95
N THR A 42 4.95 17.46 11.00
CA THR A 42 6.40 17.46 11.01
C THR A 42 6.90 16.07 10.63
N ALA A 43 7.65 15.95 9.53
CA ALA A 43 8.97 15.32 9.53
C ALA A 43 9.54 15.35 8.11
N SER A 44 10.63 16.10 8.02
CA SER A 44 11.64 16.19 6.97
C SER A 44 11.96 14.90 6.21
N ASP A 45 11.82 14.98 4.89
CA ASP A 45 12.64 14.25 3.92
C ASP A 45 13.74 15.21 3.42
N ALA A 46 14.99 14.86 3.67
CA ALA A 46 16.15 15.48 3.05
C ALA A 46 17.30 14.46 2.99
N GLY A 47 17.78 14.24 1.76
CA GLY A 47 19.22 14.06 1.53
C GLY A 47 19.79 12.66 1.72
N ASN A 48 19.88 11.94 0.59
CA ASN A 48 21.00 11.08 0.25
C ASN A 48 22.35 11.76 0.57
N ASP A 49 23.30 11.07 1.19
CA ASP A 49 24.60 10.65 0.63
C ASP A 49 25.61 10.28 1.75
N THR A 50 26.65 9.52 1.39
CA THR A 50 27.88 9.17 2.15
C THR A 50 27.89 7.79 2.81
N THR A 51 28.22 6.81 1.97
CA THR A 51 29.35 5.88 2.14
C THR A 51 29.91 5.66 3.56
N ASP A 52 29.80 4.44 4.06
CA ASP A 52 30.99 3.73 4.56
C ASP A 52 30.77 2.21 4.45
N SER A 53 31.30 1.64 3.37
CA SER A 53 31.43 0.21 3.19
C SER A 53 32.87 -0.14 3.55
N VAL A 54 33.08 -0.67 4.75
CA VAL A 54 34.34 -1.35 5.11
C VAL A 54 34.42 -2.65 4.29
N PRO A 55 35.43 -2.84 3.42
CA PRO A 55 35.62 -4.10 2.75
C PRO A 55 36.28 -5.09 3.73
N ASP A 56 35.69 -6.28 3.85
CA ASP A 56 36.32 -7.41 4.53
C ASP A 56 37.48 -7.91 3.65
N LEU A 57 38.71 -7.75 4.14
CA LEU A 57 39.94 -8.16 3.46
C LEU A 57 40.25 -9.60 3.86
N VAL A 58 40.14 -10.54 2.91
CA VAL A 58 40.65 -11.90 3.09
C VAL A 58 42.07 -11.95 2.51
N VAL A 59 43.04 -12.34 3.34
CA VAL A 59 44.44 -12.52 2.97
C VAL A 59 44.67 -14.02 2.71
N ASP A 60 44.97 -14.38 1.47
CA ASP A 60 45.55 -15.69 1.15
C ASP A 60 47.09 -15.61 1.17
N GLY A 61 47.74 -16.73 1.50
CA GLY A 61 49.16 -16.85 1.88
C GLY A 61 50.24 -16.53 0.83
N ASP A 62 49.96 -15.66 -0.15
CA ASP A 62 50.88 -15.18 -1.19
C ASP A 62 50.72 -13.66 -1.45
N GLY A 63 50.32 -12.89 -0.44
CA GLY A 63 50.49 -11.42 -0.44
C GLY A 63 49.85 -10.62 -1.59
N THR A 64 48.90 -11.17 -2.36
CA THR A 64 48.23 -10.48 -3.46
C THR A 64 46.73 -10.30 -3.18
N VAL A 65 46.30 -9.04 -3.08
CA VAL A 65 44.91 -8.65 -2.76
C VAL A 65 44.08 -8.56 -4.05
N ARG A 66 43.04 -9.39 -4.20
CA ARG A 66 42.02 -9.27 -5.26
C ARG A 66 40.62 -9.09 -4.68
N SER A 67 39.97 -7.99 -5.02
CA SER A 67 38.57 -7.70 -4.67
C SER A 67 37.60 -8.52 -5.55
N GLY A 68 36.92 -9.49 -4.95
CA GLY A 68 35.84 -10.24 -5.60
C GLY A 68 34.53 -9.45 -5.61
N ARG A 69 34.21 -8.80 -6.72
CA ARG A 69 32.92 -8.12 -6.91
C ARG A 69 31.94 -9.11 -7.56
N ALA A 70 30.83 -9.40 -6.88
CA ALA A 70 29.74 -10.19 -7.44
C ALA A 70 29.09 -9.44 -8.61
N ASP A 71 29.18 -10.00 -9.81
CA ASP A 71 28.56 -9.47 -11.02
C ASP A 71 27.02 -9.54 -10.91
N THR A 72 26.39 -8.37 -10.81
CA THR A 72 24.96 -8.23 -11.07
C THR A 72 24.78 -8.08 -12.58
N PRO A 73 24.07 -8.98 -13.29
CA PRO A 73 23.87 -8.83 -14.73
C PRO A 73 23.19 -7.48 -15.01
N GLY A 74 23.86 -6.65 -15.81
CA GLY A 74 23.41 -5.31 -16.17
C GLY A 74 21.99 -5.34 -16.75
N LYS A 75 21.20 -4.30 -16.47
CA LYS A 75 19.84 -4.09 -17.04
C LYS A 75 19.91 -4.11 -18.57
N GLY A 76 19.73 -5.30 -19.16
CA GLY A 76 19.99 -5.59 -20.57
C GLY A 76 18.93 -5.10 -21.55
N LYS A 77 18.14 -4.08 -21.21
CA LYS A 77 17.22 -3.44 -22.17
C LYS A 77 17.17 -1.94 -21.92
N PRO A 78 17.45 -1.10 -22.93
CA PRO A 78 17.20 0.34 -22.85
C PRO A 78 15.75 0.58 -22.43
N THR A 79 15.56 1.46 -21.45
CA THR A 79 14.22 1.98 -21.13
C THR A 79 13.63 2.52 -22.44
N PRO A 80 12.45 2.06 -22.89
CA PRO A 80 11.93 2.42 -24.20
C PRO A 80 11.92 3.93 -24.38
N LYS A 81 12.43 4.40 -25.51
CA LYS A 81 12.51 5.83 -25.83
C LYS A 81 11.09 6.41 -25.76
N ARG A 82 10.95 7.62 -25.21
CA ARG A 82 9.65 8.27 -24.91
C ARG A 82 8.64 8.21 -26.07
N ARG A 83 9.12 8.21 -27.31
CA ARG A 83 8.35 8.01 -28.57
C ARG A 83 7.64 6.65 -28.64
N ASP A 84 8.36 5.56 -28.36
CA ASP A 84 7.83 4.18 -28.49
C ASP A 84 6.84 3.85 -27.36
N ALA A 85 7.05 4.45 -26.19
CA ALA A 85 6.11 4.38 -25.07
C ALA A 85 4.84 5.23 -25.29
N GLN A 86 4.90 6.28 -26.14
CA GLN A 86 3.74 7.12 -26.48
C GLN A 86 2.91 6.54 -27.61
N GLY A 87 3.52 5.94 -28.64
CA GLY A 87 2.80 5.30 -29.75
C GLY A 87 1.97 4.08 -29.32
N ARG A 88 2.32 3.45 -28.18
CA ARG A 88 1.61 2.30 -27.60
C ARG A 88 0.49 2.70 -26.64
N ARG A 89 0.31 4.00 -26.38
CA ARG A 89 -0.78 4.52 -25.52
C ARG A 89 -2.03 4.77 -26.34
N ARG A 90 -2.95 3.82 -26.21
CA ARG A 90 -4.40 3.96 -26.35
C ARG A 90 -4.84 4.35 -27.75
N GLY A 91 -5.52 3.41 -28.41
CA GLY A 91 -6.35 3.70 -29.58
C GLY A 91 -7.31 4.87 -29.29
N PRO A 92 -7.92 5.44 -30.35
CA PRO A 92 -8.63 6.71 -30.29
C PRO A 92 -9.49 6.84 -29.04
N VAL A 93 -9.07 7.69 -28.10
CA VAL A 93 -9.91 8.06 -26.97
C VAL A 93 -11.14 8.69 -27.59
N ALA A 94 -12.29 8.03 -27.43
CA ALA A 94 -13.53 8.52 -27.99
C ALA A 94 -13.69 10.01 -27.66
N PRO A 95 -14.13 10.86 -28.61
CA PRO A 95 -14.13 12.30 -28.45
C PRO A 95 -14.75 12.69 -27.11
N ALA A 96 -14.10 13.62 -26.41
CA ALA A 96 -14.61 14.16 -25.17
C ALA A 96 -16.00 14.73 -25.44
N PRO A 97 -17.03 14.35 -24.65
CA PRO A 97 -18.39 14.83 -24.87
C PRO A 97 -18.40 16.35 -24.76
N LEU A 98 -18.78 17.01 -25.85
CA LEU A 98 -18.78 18.47 -25.97
C LEU A 98 -19.88 19.10 -25.11
N THR A 99 -20.87 18.31 -24.69
CA THR A 99 -22.00 18.77 -23.87
C THR A 99 -22.21 17.94 -22.60
N ALA A 100 -22.65 18.59 -21.52
CA ALA A 100 -23.01 17.92 -20.27
C ALA A 100 -24.16 16.91 -20.45
N LYS A 101 -25.04 17.14 -21.44
CA LYS A 101 -26.17 16.26 -21.79
C LYS A 101 -25.68 14.96 -22.44
N GLU A 102 -24.74 15.03 -23.37
CA GLU A 102 -24.10 13.84 -23.98
C GLU A 102 -23.23 13.08 -22.97
N ALA A 103 -22.53 13.79 -22.07
CA ALA A 103 -21.78 13.16 -20.99
C ALA A 103 -22.69 12.37 -20.03
N ARG A 104 -23.87 12.92 -19.70
CA ARG A 104 -24.88 12.23 -18.89
C ARG A 104 -25.52 11.05 -19.63
N ALA A 105 -25.82 11.21 -20.92
CA ALA A 105 -26.37 10.13 -21.75
C ALA A 105 -25.38 8.96 -21.89
N ARG A 106 -24.09 9.23 -22.16
CA ARG A 106 -23.03 8.22 -22.17
C ARG A 106 -22.88 7.51 -20.83
N ARG A 107 -22.89 8.23 -19.71
CA ARG A 107 -22.82 7.63 -18.36
C ARG A 107 -24.04 6.77 -18.03
N LYS A 108 -25.23 7.14 -18.51
CA LYS A 108 -26.47 6.36 -18.32
C LYS A 108 -26.47 5.10 -19.19
N ALA A 109 -26.00 5.19 -20.43
CA ALA A 109 -25.84 4.06 -21.34
C ALA A 109 -24.77 3.05 -20.83
N GLN A 110 -23.65 3.54 -20.30
CA GLN A 110 -22.59 2.68 -19.74
C GLN A 110 -22.96 2.04 -18.39
N ARG A 111 -23.98 2.54 -17.70
CA ARG A 111 -24.38 2.02 -16.38
C ARG A 111 -25.17 0.70 -16.44
N GLY A 112 -25.59 0.26 -17.63
CA GLY A 112 -26.43 -0.93 -17.82
C GLY A 112 -27.81 -0.79 -17.17
N THR A 113 -28.65 -1.81 -17.33
CA THR A 113 -29.97 -1.84 -16.68
C THR A 113 -29.81 -2.06 -15.16
N ARG A 114 -30.91 -1.85 -14.40
CA ARG A 114 -30.90 -2.15 -12.95
C ARG A 114 -30.66 -3.65 -12.69
N ALA A 115 -31.10 -4.53 -13.59
CA ALA A 115 -30.87 -5.96 -13.54
C ALA A 115 -29.38 -6.29 -13.75
N ASP A 116 -28.74 -5.73 -14.79
CA ASP A 116 -27.31 -5.94 -15.07
C ASP A 116 -26.44 -5.48 -13.92
N ARG A 117 -26.78 -4.35 -13.28
CA ARG A 117 -26.05 -3.87 -12.10
C ARG A 117 -26.19 -4.80 -10.90
N LYS A 118 -27.36 -5.41 -10.73
CA LYS A 118 -27.60 -6.37 -9.63
C LYS A 118 -26.83 -7.66 -9.88
N GLN A 119 -26.84 -8.18 -11.11
CA GLN A 119 -26.05 -9.34 -11.52
C GLN A 119 -24.54 -9.07 -11.38
N ALA A 120 -24.04 -7.95 -11.92
CA ALA A 120 -22.63 -7.58 -11.74
C ALA A 120 -22.24 -7.41 -10.26
N ALA A 121 -23.15 -6.95 -9.40
CA ALA A 121 -22.89 -6.87 -7.97
C ALA A 121 -22.87 -8.26 -7.30
N THR A 122 -23.76 -9.18 -7.69
CA THR A 122 -23.73 -10.56 -7.19
C THR A 122 -22.49 -11.30 -7.65
N ASP A 123 -22.08 -11.15 -8.90
CA ASP A 123 -20.90 -11.83 -9.46
C ASP A 123 -19.61 -11.32 -8.81
N ARG A 124 -19.53 -10.01 -8.53
CA ARG A 124 -18.44 -9.42 -7.74
C ARG A 124 -18.41 -9.97 -6.32
N ARG A 125 -19.56 -10.15 -5.67
CA ARG A 125 -19.64 -10.73 -4.32
C ARG A 125 -19.23 -12.19 -4.33
N GLN A 126 -19.68 -12.97 -5.31
CA GLN A 126 -19.35 -14.38 -5.47
C GLN A 126 -17.86 -14.57 -5.74
N SER A 127 -17.29 -13.86 -6.72
CA SER A 127 -15.85 -13.91 -7.01
C SER A 127 -14.98 -13.41 -5.86
N ALA A 128 -15.41 -12.40 -5.10
CA ALA A 128 -14.72 -11.98 -3.88
C ALA A 128 -14.80 -13.04 -2.77
N ALA A 129 -15.97 -13.67 -2.59
CA ALA A 129 -16.13 -14.76 -1.63
C ALA A 129 -15.31 -15.99 -2.01
N GLU A 130 -15.25 -16.35 -3.29
CA GLU A 130 -14.44 -17.44 -3.81
C GLU A 130 -12.95 -17.18 -3.63
N ARG A 131 -12.46 -16.00 -4.01
CA ARG A 131 -11.06 -15.61 -3.74
C ARG A 131 -10.73 -15.65 -2.25
N ARG A 132 -11.64 -15.19 -1.39
CA ARG A 132 -11.47 -15.29 0.07
C ARG A 132 -11.45 -16.75 0.51
N ARG A 133 -12.32 -17.62 -0.01
CA ARG A 133 -12.32 -19.06 0.30
C ARG A 133 -11.01 -19.71 -0.11
N LEU A 134 -10.51 -19.46 -1.32
CA LEU A 134 -9.25 -20.00 -1.83
C LEU A 134 -8.04 -19.49 -1.05
N MET A 135 -8.03 -18.20 -0.70
CA MET A 135 -7.02 -17.60 0.18
C MET A 135 -7.04 -18.23 1.58
N MET A 136 -8.24 -18.44 2.15
CA MET A 136 -8.39 -19.06 3.46
C MET A 136 -8.06 -20.57 3.44
N ALA A 137 -8.29 -21.24 2.31
CA ALA A 137 -7.92 -22.64 2.09
C ALA A 137 -6.41 -22.85 1.98
N GLY A 138 -5.64 -21.79 1.72
CA GLY A 138 -4.19 -21.86 1.67
C GLY A 138 -3.62 -22.10 0.27
N ASP A 139 -4.38 -21.91 -0.80
CA ASP A 139 -3.88 -22.05 -2.18
C ASP A 139 -2.79 -21.01 -2.46
N GLU A 140 -1.56 -21.47 -2.69
CA GLU A 140 -0.36 -20.64 -2.86
C GLU A 140 -0.50 -19.56 -3.94
N ARG A 141 -1.38 -19.78 -4.94
CA ARG A 141 -1.66 -18.81 -6.01
C ARG A 141 -2.34 -17.55 -5.47
N TYR A 142 -3.25 -17.71 -4.50
CA TYR A 142 -4.07 -16.64 -3.92
C TYR A 142 -3.55 -16.12 -2.57
N LEU A 143 -2.45 -16.67 -2.07
CA LEU A 143 -1.77 -16.15 -0.86
C LEU A 143 -1.15 -14.76 -1.12
N LEU A 144 -0.97 -13.99 -0.05
CA LEU A 144 -0.20 -12.75 -0.13
C LEU A 144 1.26 -13.08 -0.39
N PRO A 145 2.01 -12.27 -1.17
CA PRO A 145 3.44 -12.49 -1.43
C PRO A 145 4.28 -12.69 -0.16
N LYS A 146 3.85 -12.10 0.96
CA LYS A 146 4.50 -12.23 2.27
C LYS A 146 4.35 -13.63 2.88
N ASP A 147 3.33 -14.41 2.51
CA ASP A 147 3.03 -15.73 3.06
C ASP A 147 3.36 -16.88 2.08
N LYS A 148 3.78 -16.53 0.85
CA LYS A 148 4.12 -17.51 -0.20
C LYS A 148 5.46 -18.19 0.07
N GLY A 149 5.58 -19.42 -0.41
CA GLY A 149 6.81 -20.20 -0.45
C GLY A 149 6.85 -21.37 0.53
N PRO A 150 7.66 -22.40 0.23
CA PRO A 150 7.72 -23.64 1.00
C PRO A 150 8.26 -23.42 2.41
N VAL A 151 9.22 -22.51 2.59
CA VAL A 151 9.79 -22.14 3.90
C VAL A 151 8.71 -21.58 4.81
N LYS A 152 7.96 -20.58 4.33
CA LYS A 152 6.88 -19.96 5.12
C LYS A 152 5.73 -20.92 5.35
N ALA A 153 5.41 -21.78 4.39
CA ALA A 153 4.45 -22.87 4.61
C ALA A 153 4.85 -23.76 5.79
N TYR A 154 6.11 -24.20 5.84
CA TYR A 154 6.63 -24.98 6.93
C TYR A 154 6.63 -24.23 8.27
N VAL A 155 6.98 -22.95 8.29
CA VAL A 155 6.86 -22.11 9.50
C VAL A 155 5.42 -22.04 9.99
N ARG A 156 4.44 -21.87 9.07
CA ARG A 156 3.02 -21.86 9.42
C ARG A 156 2.61 -23.17 10.08
N ASP A 157 3.03 -24.30 9.51
CA ASP A 157 2.70 -25.61 10.06
C ASP A 157 3.32 -25.79 11.46
N ILE A 158 4.60 -25.46 11.67
CA ILE A 158 5.27 -25.52 12.99
C ILE A 158 4.50 -24.72 14.06
N VAL A 159 4.11 -23.49 13.73
CA VAL A 159 3.40 -22.60 14.66
C VAL A 159 1.98 -23.08 14.90
N ASP A 160 1.33 -23.68 13.90
CA ASP A 160 -0.06 -24.10 13.97
C ASP A 160 -0.25 -25.47 14.64
N ALA A 161 0.76 -26.35 14.66
CA ALA A 161 0.74 -27.59 15.43
C ALA A 161 1.00 -27.37 16.93
N ARG A 162 1.50 -26.21 17.34
CA ARG A 162 1.75 -25.92 18.76
C ARG A 162 0.54 -25.27 19.42
N ARG A 163 0.36 -25.57 20.71
CA ARG A 163 -0.50 -24.76 21.58
C ARG A 163 0.26 -23.48 21.93
N ASN A 164 -0.10 -22.36 21.31
CA ASN A 164 0.57 -21.08 21.55
C ASN A 164 -0.16 -20.29 22.63
N PHE A 165 0.54 -19.94 23.71
CA PHE A 165 0.03 -19.03 24.75
C PHE A 165 -0.16 -17.60 24.23
N ALA A 166 0.55 -17.23 23.16
CA ALA A 166 0.45 -15.92 22.54
C ALA A 166 -0.99 -15.57 22.07
N GLY A 167 -1.82 -16.57 21.72
CA GLY A 167 -3.22 -16.33 21.40
C GLY A 167 -4.12 -15.98 22.60
N LEU A 168 -3.68 -16.29 23.83
CA LEU A 168 -4.39 -15.95 25.07
C LEU A 168 -4.09 -14.51 25.53
N PHE A 169 -3.08 -13.87 24.94
CA PHE A 169 -2.67 -12.51 25.30
C PHE A 169 -3.80 -11.49 25.14
N MET A 170 -4.46 -11.44 23.98
CA MET A 170 -5.54 -10.47 23.71
C MET A 170 -6.70 -10.54 24.72
N PRO A 171 -7.31 -11.71 24.99
CA PRO A 171 -8.38 -11.79 25.99
C PRO A 171 -7.89 -11.49 27.41
N LEU A 172 -6.68 -11.91 27.80
CA LEU A 172 -6.10 -11.57 29.11
C LEU A 172 -5.84 -10.08 29.27
N ALA A 173 -5.22 -9.45 28.27
CA ALA A 173 -4.95 -8.02 28.26
C ALA A 173 -6.24 -7.21 28.33
N LEU A 174 -7.26 -7.60 27.55
CA LEU A 174 -8.56 -6.94 27.59
C LEU A 174 -9.25 -7.11 28.95
N GLY A 175 -9.14 -8.29 29.58
CA GLY A 175 -9.65 -8.53 30.93
C GLY A 175 -8.96 -7.66 31.97
N MET A 176 -7.63 -7.50 31.90
CA MET A 176 -6.87 -6.63 32.79
C MET A 176 -7.23 -5.15 32.60
N VAL A 177 -7.39 -4.69 31.35
CA VAL A 177 -7.88 -3.32 31.06
C VAL A 177 -9.29 -3.13 31.61
N GLY A 178 -10.16 -4.14 31.47
CA GLY A 178 -11.49 -4.15 32.09
C GLY A 178 -11.43 -3.97 33.61
N MET A 179 -10.46 -4.61 34.27
CA MET A 179 -10.26 -4.50 35.72
C MET A 179 -9.84 -3.10 36.16
N MET A 180 -9.27 -2.26 35.27
CA MET A 180 -8.94 -0.88 35.60
C MET A 180 -10.18 -0.01 35.88
N PHE A 181 -11.35 -0.38 35.34
CA PHE A 181 -12.59 0.36 35.57
C PHE A 181 -13.19 0.14 36.97
N VAL A 182 -12.63 -0.78 37.78
CA VAL A 182 -13.11 -1.07 39.14
C VAL A 182 -12.75 0.06 40.12
N GLY A 183 -11.83 0.97 39.76
CA GLY A 183 -11.56 2.20 40.53
C GLY A 183 -10.85 1.99 41.88
N VAL A 184 -10.25 0.81 42.12
CA VAL A 184 -9.50 0.51 43.36
C VAL A 184 -8.02 0.85 43.16
N PRO A 185 -7.45 1.84 43.88
CA PRO A 185 -6.06 2.27 43.67
C PRO A 185 -5.02 1.16 43.88
N ALA A 186 -5.22 0.29 44.87
CA ALA A 186 -4.33 -0.84 45.12
C ALA A 186 -4.27 -1.83 43.93
N MET A 187 -5.39 -2.03 43.22
CA MET A 187 -5.45 -2.90 42.05
C MET A 187 -4.68 -2.32 40.86
N GLN A 188 -4.56 -0.99 40.77
CA GLN A 188 -3.89 -0.34 39.65
C GLN A 188 -2.39 -0.62 39.61
N TYR A 189 -1.74 -0.67 40.77
CA TYR A 189 -0.33 -1.10 40.88
C TYR A 189 -0.16 -2.56 40.46
N LEU A 190 -1.04 -3.45 40.91
CA LEU A 190 -1.01 -4.87 40.56
C LEU A 190 -1.22 -5.09 39.06
N ILE A 191 -2.18 -4.39 38.44
CA ILE A 191 -2.43 -4.47 36.99
C ILE A 191 -1.22 -3.97 36.21
N THR A 192 -0.61 -2.87 36.64
CA THR A 192 0.58 -2.32 35.96
C THR A 192 1.76 -3.29 36.01
N LEU A 193 2.02 -3.89 37.18
CA LEU A 193 3.05 -4.92 37.34
C LEU A 193 2.71 -6.17 36.51
N ALA A 194 1.45 -6.60 36.51
CA ALA A 194 1.00 -7.76 35.74
C ALA A 194 1.14 -7.55 34.23
N MET A 195 0.86 -6.35 33.72
CA MET A 195 1.10 -5.98 32.32
C MET A 195 2.59 -6.03 31.96
N LEU A 196 3.47 -5.56 32.85
CA LEU A 196 4.91 -5.64 32.66
C LEU A 196 5.41 -7.09 32.60
N ILE A 197 4.97 -7.93 33.55
CA ILE A 197 5.29 -9.37 33.58
C ILE A 197 4.77 -10.06 32.32
N MET A 198 3.54 -9.74 31.90
CA MET A 198 2.94 -10.28 30.68
C MET A 198 3.72 -9.87 29.42
N MET A 199 4.18 -8.62 29.34
CA MET A 199 5.04 -8.14 28.26
C MET A 199 6.36 -8.92 28.23
N LEU A 200 7.02 -9.10 29.38
CA LEU A 200 8.25 -9.88 29.48
C LEU A 200 8.04 -11.33 29.05
N PHE A 201 6.97 -11.96 29.52
CA PHE A 201 6.60 -13.32 29.12
C PHE A 201 6.39 -13.43 27.60
N MET A 202 5.75 -12.44 26.99
CA MET A 202 5.52 -12.40 25.54
C MET A 202 6.83 -12.27 24.74
N VAL A 203 7.77 -11.45 25.22
CA VAL A 203 9.10 -11.33 24.61
C VAL A 203 9.86 -12.65 24.70
N ILE A 204 9.87 -13.29 25.88
CA ILE A 204 10.55 -14.57 26.09
C ILE A 204 9.95 -15.65 25.18
N GLU A 205 8.62 -15.80 25.17
CA GLU A 205 7.94 -16.79 24.32
C GLU A 205 8.21 -16.53 22.83
N GLY A 206 8.22 -15.27 22.40
CA GLY A 206 8.55 -14.89 21.02
C GLY A 206 9.99 -15.24 20.63
N LEU A 207 10.96 -15.00 21.52
CA LEU A 207 12.36 -15.35 21.29
C LEU A 207 12.59 -16.87 21.26
N LEU A 208 11.95 -17.61 22.16
CA LEU A 208 12.02 -19.07 22.20
C LEU A 208 11.39 -19.68 20.93
N LEU A 209 10.21 -19.21 20.54
CA LEU A 209 9.54 -19.64 19.32
C LEU A 209 10.38 -19.32 18.08
N GLY A 210 10.90 -18.10 17.97
CA GLY A 210 11.75 -17.68 16.85
C GLY A 210 13.02 -18.53 16.74
N ARG A 211 13.71 -18.79 17.86
CA ARG A 211 14.90 -19.67 17.88
C ARG A 211 14.59 -21.09 17.44
N MET A 212 13.49 -21.66 17.95
CA MET A 212 13.04 -23.02 17.61
C MET A 212 12.67 -23.13 16.12
N VAL A 213 11.87 -22.20 15.60
CA VAL A 213 11.46 -22.17 14.19
C VAL A 213 12.67 -22.06 13.28
N ASN A 214 13.58 -21.13 13.58
CA ASN A 214 14.80 -20.95 12.79
C ASN A 214 15.68 -22.20 12.79
N LYS A 215 15.77 -22.91 13.92
CA LYS A 215 16.51 -24.19 13.99
C LYS A 215 15.90 -25.23 13.05
N ARG A 216 14.59 -25.46 13.15
CA ARG A 216 13.89 -26.45 12.30
C ARG A 216 13.88 -26.07 10.82
N VAL A 217 13.76 -24.79 10.50
CA VAL A 217 13.82 -24.32 9.10
C VAL A 217 15.19 -24.58 8.51
N ARG A 218 16.28 -24.29 9.24
CA ARG A 218 17.65 -24.60 8.79
C ARG A 218 17.89 -26.09 8.59
N GLU A 219 17.32 -26.94 9.44
CA GLU A 219 17.42 -28.40 9.30
C GLU A 219 16.70 -28.90 8.04
N ARG A 220 15.55 -28.32 7.67
CA ARG A 220 14.74 -28.77 6.54
C ARG A 220 15.10 -28.10 5.21
N PHE A 221 15.54 -26.85 5.26
CA PHE A 221 15.85 -26.02 4.10
C PHE A 221 17.24 -25.38 4.32
N PRO A 222 18.34 -26.12 4.12
CA PRO A 222 19.69 -25.57 4.33
C PRO A 222 19.97 -24.38 3.39
N ASP A 223 19.44 -24.40 2.17
CA ASP A 223 19.74 -23.41 1.11
C ASP A 223 18.78 -22.22 1.07
N HIS A 224 17.96 -22.01 2.10
CA HIS A 224 17.02 -20.87 2.11
C HIS A 224 17.74 -19.53 2.29
N THR A 225 17.27 -18.49 1.60
CA THR A 225 17.84 -17.11 1.66
C THR A 225 17.12 -16.21 2.67
N ASP A 226 16.06 -16.70 3.35
CA ASP A 226 15.29 -15.86 4.28
C ASP A 226 16.10 -15.54 5.56
N ARG A 227 15.99 -14.29 6.03
CA ARG A 227 16.68 -13.86 7.26
C ARG A 227 16.06 -14.53 8.50
N PRO A 228 16.86 -15.04 9.46
CA PRO A 228 16.34 -15.73 10.64
C PRO A 228 15.48 -14.83 11.53
N LEU A 229 15.81 -13.54 11.64
CA LEU A 229 14.98 -12.58 12.38
C LEU A 229 13.62 -12.36 11.70
N SER A 230 13.56 -12.38 10.37
CA SER A 230 12.32 -12.22 9.62
C SER A 230 11.40 -13.43 9.79
N LEU A 231 11.95 -14.64 9.71
CA LEU A 231 11.22 -15.88 9.95
C LEU A 231 10.71 -15.99 11.40
N GLY A 232 11.55 -15.63 12.37
CA GLY A 232 11.18 -15.60 13.78
C GLY A 232 10.06 -14.58 14.07
N PHE A 233 10.18 -13.37 13.53
CA PHE A 233 9.15 -12.34 13.67
C PHE A 233 7.85 -12.74 12.97
N TYR A 234 7.93 -13.34 11.78
CA TYR A 234 6.77 -13.89 11.08
C TYR A 234 6.07 -14.98 11.91
N ALA A 235 6.83 -15.92 12.48
CA ALA A 235 6.32 -16.96 13.34
C ALA A 235 5.64 -16.40 14.59
N PHE A 236 6.26 -15.40 15.23
CA PHE A 236 5.70 -14.71 16.39
C PHE A 236 4.37 -14.02 16.06
N MET A 237 4.32 -13.21 15.00
CA MET A 237 3.09 -12.52 14.56
C MET A 237 1.95 -13.49 14.25
N ARG A 238 2.26 -14.68 13.72
CA ARG A 238 1.28 -15.75 13.51
C ARG A 238 0.84 -16.38 14.83
N ALA A 239 1.76 -16.66 15.74
CA ALA A 239 1.48 -17.29 17.03
C ALA A 239 0.57 -16.44 17.92
N SER A 240 0.77 -15.11 17.90
CA SER A 240 0.00 -14.12 18.66
C SER A 240 -1.46 -14.00 18.22
N GLN A 241 -1.79 -14.41 17.00
CA GLN A 241 -3.17 -14.45 16.53
C GLN A 241 -3.88 -15.69 17.09
N MET A 242 -5.12 -15.52 17.57
CA MET A 242 -5.99 -16.64 17.93
C MET A 242 -6.21 -17.56 16.72
N ARG A 243 -6.17 -18.87 16.94
CA ARG A 243 -6.15 -19.89 15.87
C ARG A 243 -7.34 -19.79 14.90
N ASN A 244 -8.51 -19.40 15.40
CA ASN A 244 -9.72 -19.24 14.60
C ASN A 244 -9.70 -17.97 13.73
N MET A 245 -8.88 -16.97 14.08
CA MET A 245 -8.75 -15.70 13.36
C MET A 245 -7.56 -15.68 12.38
N ARG A 246 -6.72 -16.72 12.37
CA ARG A 246 -5.57 -16.82 11.46
C ARG A 246 -6.04 -16.99 10.01
N ALA A 247 -5.51 -16.17 9.13
CA ALA A 247 -5.59 -16.33 7.68
C ALA A 247 -4.16 -16.54 7.13
N PRO A 248 -3.89 -17.54 6.26
CA PRO A 248 -4.72 -18.69 5.88
C PRO A 248 -5.02 -19.63 7.05
N LYS A 249 -6.06 -20.45 6.94
CA LYS A 249 -6.45 -21.39 8.00
C LYS A 249 -5.32 -22.38 8.30
N PRO A 250 -5.13 -22.76 9.57
CA PRO A 250 -4.23 -23.83 9.97
C PRO A 250 -4.51 -25.14 9.21
N ARG A 251 -3.48 -25.75 8.62
CA ARG A 251 -3.57 -27.05 7.95
C ARG A 251 -3.49 -28.22 8.94
N VAL A 252 -2.71 -28.03 10.00
CA VAL A 252 -2.38 -29.06 10.99
C VAL A 252 -3.16 -28.89 12.30
N LYS A 253 -3.46 -30.01 12.96
CA LYS A 253 -4.06 -30.04 14.31
C LYS A 253 -2.99 -29.83 15.39
N PRO A 254 -3.35 -29.35 16.60
CA PRO A 254 -2.37 -29.19 17.67
C PRO A 254 -1.85 -30.56 18.09
N GLY A 255 -0.54 -30.70 18.24
CA GLY A 255 0.14 -31.96 18.57
C GLY A 255 0.36 -32.89 17.37
N GLN A 256 -0.02 -32.48 16.16
CA GLN A 256 0.31 -33.25 14.96
C GLN A 256 1.82 -33.14 14.68
N ALA A 257 2.46 -34.27 14.39
CA ALA A 257 3.85 -34.31 13.95
C ALA A 257 3.99 -33.67 12.57
N ILE A 258 5.08 -32.91 12.36
CA ILE A 258 5.41 -32.16 11.15
C ILE A 258 6.84 -32.53 10.74
#